data_AF-A0A7C1PVA2-F1
#
_entry.id   AF-A0A7C1PVA2-F1
#
_cell.length_a   1.000
_cell.length_b   1.000
_cell.length_c   1.000
_cell.angle_alpha   90.00
_cell.angle_beta   90.00
_cell.angle_gamma   90.00
#
_symmetry.space_group_name_H-M   'P 1'
#
loop_
_entity.id
_entity.type
_entity.pdbx_description
1 polymer ?
#
loop_
_entity_poly.entity_id
_entity_poly.type
_entity_poly.pdbx_seq_one_letter_code
_entity_poly.pdbx_strand_id
1 'polypeptide(L)'
;MAIISFAKTGDEFLSGKKTVTRRNWTLRQYLMWKNFWLTGNLIHDAYDKLPRNGGKKIGQLQLTERPYRYLLKYMTAEDLIAEGGMCSTIKEFCELVGFTPEKQMTVIWFKKL
;
A
#
# COMPACT_ATOMS: atom_id res chain seq x y z
N MET A 1 -0.29 13.56 -10.94
CA MET A 1 0.62 12.55 -10.36
C MET A 1 0.05 12.12 -9.01
N ALA A 2 -0.08 10.82 -8.74
CA ALA A 2 -0.44 10.31 -7.41
C ALA A 2 0.78 9.75 -6.69
N ILE A 3 0.71 9.74 -5.37
CA ILE A 3 1.82 9.33 -4.50
C ILE A 3 1.35 8.27 -3.51
N ILE A 4 2.29 7.42 -3.07
CA ILE A 4 2.11 6.55 -1.91
C ILE A 4 3.22 6.84 -0.91
N SER A 5 2.83 7.07 0.35
CA SER A 5 3.78 7.31 1.44
C SER A 5 3.99 6.05 2.30
N PHE A 6 5.24 5.72 2.62
CA PHE A 6 5.65 4.54 3.38
C PHE A 6 6.17 4.90 4.78
N ALA A 7 5.43 5.73 5.52
CA ALA A 7 5.91 6.34 6.77
C ALA A 7 6.30 5.36 7.87
N LYS A 8 5.66 4.19 7.90
CA LYS A 8 5.99 3.12 8.85
C LYS A 8 6.74 1.95 8.21
N THR A 9 6.89 1.97 6.88
CA THR A 9 7.28 0.79 6.09
C THR A 9 8.28 1.14 4.97
N GLY A 10 9.10 2.16 5.23
CA GLY A 10 10.03 2.74 4.26
C GLY A 10 11.17 1.78 3.93
N ASP A 11 11.71 1.09 4.92
CA ASP A 11 12.81 0.15 4.75
C ASP A 11 12.37 -1.10 3.98
N GLU A 12 11.14 -1.56 4.19
CA GLU A 12 10.54 -2.69 3.47
C GLU A 12 10.25 -2.32 2.01
N PHE A 13 9.83 -1.07 1.76
CA PHE A 13 9.73 -0.55 0.40
C PHE A 13 11.11 -0.47 -0.26
N LEU A 14 12.09 0.14 0.40
CA LEU A 14 13.43 0.34 -0.15
C LEU A 14 14.16 -0.97 -0.42
N SER A 15 13.98 -1.98 0.42
CA SER A 15 14.52 -3.33 0.22
C SER A 15 13.83 -4.12 -0.90
N GLY A 16 12.68 -3.66 -1.40
CA GLY A 16 11.89 -4.35 -2.42
C GLY A 16 11.10 -5.56 -1.91
N LYS A 17 11.17 -5.85 -0.60
CA LYS A 17 10.38 -6.92 0.03
C LYS A 17 8.90 -6.62 0.03
N LYS A 18 8.54 -5.34 0.15
CA LYS A 18 7.14 -4.90 0.14
C LYS A 18 6.64 -4.75 -1.29
N THR A 19 5.69 -5.60 -1.67
CA THR A 19 5.05 -5.63 -3.00
C THR A 19 3.55 -5.32 -2.94
N VAL A 20 2.97 -5.23 -1.75
CA VAL A 20 1.59 -4.79 -1.56
C VAL A 20 1.48 -3.76 -0.44
N THR A 21 0.49 -2.88 -0.56
CA THR A 21 0.09 -2.00 0.55
C THR A 21 -1.43 -1.89 0.65
N ARG A 22 -1.91 -2.00 1.89
CA ARG A 22 -3.30 -1.74 2.28
C ARG A 22 -3.47 -0.31 2.80
N ARG A 23 -4.49 0.39 2.30
CA ARG A 23 -4.74 1.81 2.60
C ARG A 23 -6.19 2.06 3.02
N ASN A 24 -6.36 2.82 4.10
CA ASN A 24 -7.65 3.35 4.52
C ASN A 24 -8.01 4.59 3.71
N TRP A 25 -8.34 4.37 2.44
CA TRP A 25 -8.70 5.42 1.51
C TRP A 25 -10.21 5.56 1.36
N THR A 26 -10.63 6.78 1.05
CA THR A 26 -12.02 7.09 0.67
C THR A 26 -12.38 6.40 -0.66
N LEU A 27 -13.68 6.26 -0.94
CA LEU A 27 -14.15 5.71 -2.22
C LEU A 27 -13.59 6.50 -3.41
N ARG A 28 -13.52 7.84 -3.30
CA ARG A 28 -12.94 8.72 -4.32
C ARG A 28 -11.48 8.36 -4.62
N GLN A 29 -10.66 8.18 -3.58
CA GLN A 29 -9.26 7.80 -3.74
C GLN A 29 -9.13 6.41 -4.37
N TYR A 30 -9.92 5.43 -3.91
CA TYR A 30 -9.96 4.10 -4.54
C TYR A 30 -10.30 4.18 -6.04
N LEU A 31 -11.37 4.91 -6.40
CA LEU A 31 -11.78 5.05 -7.80
C LEU A 31 -10.72 5.74 -8.66
N MET A 32 -10.04 6.74 -8.11
CA MET A 32 -8.91 7.40 -8.77
C MET A 32 -7.77 6.41 -9.08
N TRP A 33 -7.36 5.61 -8.09
CA TRP A 33 -6.31 4.60 -8.27
C TRP A 33 -6.73 3.48 -9.23
N LYS A 34 -7.98 3.04 -9.14
CA LYS A 34 -8.55 2.11 -10.12
C LYS A 34 -8.53 2.69 -11.54
N ASN A 35 -8.81 3.98 -11.70
CA ASN A 35 -8.77 4.64 -13.00
C ASN A 35 -7.35 4.69 -13.56
N PHE A 36 -6.32 4.94 -12.74
CA PHE A 36 -4.93 4.91 -13.20
C PHE A 36 -4.54 3.57 -13.81
N TRP A 37 -4.97 2.46 -13.20
CA TRP A 37 -4.80 1.13 -13.79
C TRP A 37 -5.50 1.02 -15.15
N LEU A 38 -6.77 1.42 -15.23
CA LEU A 38 -7.59 1.31 -16.45
C LEU A 38 -7.06 2.17 -17.61
N THR A 39 -6.45 3.32 -17.32
CA THR A 39 -5.89 4.22 -18.33
C THR A 39 -4.41 3.98 -18.61
N GLY A 40 -3.80 2.91 -18.07
CA GLY A 40 -2.38 2.58 -18.27
C GLY A 40 -1.39 3.51 -17.56
N ASN A 41 -1.85 4.36 -16.63
CA ASN A 41 -0.98 5.21 -15.83
C ASN A 41 -0.45 4.43 -14.63
N LEU A 42 0.52 3.55 -14.85
CA LEU A 42 0.93 2.56 -13.85
C LEU A 42 2.04 3.02 -12.91
N ILE A 43 2.78 4.08 -13.26
CA ILE A 43 3.97 4.51 -12.51
C ILE A 43 3.63 5.69 -11.61
N HIS A 44 3.98 5.57 -10.32
CA HIS A 44 3.68 6.56 -9.29
C HIS A 44 4.87 6.77 -8.36
N ASP A 45 4.91 7.93 -7.71
CA ASP A 45 6.01 8.25 -6.81
C ASP A 45 5.80 7.64 -5.41
N ALA A 46 6.88 7.10 -4.86
CA ALA A 46 6.95 6.64 -3.48
C ALA A 46 7.62 7.71 -2.62
N TYR A 47 7.05 7.96 -1.44
CA TYR A 47 7.56 8.93 -0.47
C TYR A 47 7.77 8.29 0.90
N ASP A 48 8.69 8.81 1.70
CA ASP A 48 8.86 8.40 3.10
C ASP A 48 7.62 8.76 3.92
N LYS A 49 7.10 9.98 3.81
CA LYS A 49 5.84 10.45 4.41
C LYS A 49 5.15 11.41 3.46
N LEU A 50 3.96 11.89 3.83
CA LEU A 50 3.24 12.84 2.97
C LEU A 50 4.10 14.10 2.72
N PRO A 51 4.20 14.59 1.46
CA PRO A 51 5.00 15.78 1.13
C PRO A 51 4.62 17.01 1.94
N ARG A 52 3.32 17.20 2.18
CA ARG A 52 2.79 18.29 3.04
C ARG A 52 3.29 18.25 4.50
N ASN A 53 3.84 17.12 4.95
CA ASN A 53 4.45 16.94 6.27
C ASN A 53 5.99 16.87 6.17
N GLY A 54 6.57 17.47 5.12
CA GLY A 54 8.02 17.47 4.87
C GLY A 54 8.58 16.14 4.38
N GLY A 55 7.75 15.31 3.72
CA GLY A 55 8.19 14.05 3.14
C GLY A 55 9.02 14.23 1.87
N LYS A 56 9.96 13.31 1.65
CA LYS A 56 10.85 13.25 0.50
C LYS A 56 10.51 12.05 -0.38
N LYS A 57 10.71 12.22 -1.69
CA LYS A 57 10.58 11.12 -2.66
C LYS A 57 11.69 10.10 -2.39
N ILE A 58 11.31 8.83 -2.22
CA ILE A 58 12.23 7.71 -1.94
C ILE A 58 12.33 6.73 -3.11
N GLY A 59 11.53 6.92 -4.16
CA GLY A 59 11.59 6.11 -5.37
C GLY A 59 10.33 6.23 -6.21
N GLN A 60 10.16 5.25 -7.09
CA GLN A 60 8.94 5.06 -7.86
C GLN A 60 8.45 3.62 -7.71
N LEU A 61 7.17 3.43 -7.97
CA LEU A 61 6.54 2.12 -8.01
C LEU A 61 5.70 2.00 -9.27
N GLN A 62 5.59 0.79 -9.78
CA GLN A 62 4.69 0.43 -10.86
C GLN A 62 3.59 -0.47 -10.31
N LEU A 63 2.32 -0.14 -10.57
CA LEU A 63 1.19 -1.02 -10.27
C LEU A 63 1.33 -2.34 -11.03
N THR A 64 1.13 -3.46 -10.33
CA THR A 64 1.18 -4.82 -10.91
C THR A 64 -0.18 -5.49 -10.98
N GLU A 65 -1.15 -5.02 -10.21
CA GLU A 65 -2.54 -5.47 -10.31
C GLU A 65 -3.53 -4.32 -10.21
N ARG A 66 -4.75 -4.56 -10.69
CA ARG A 66 -5.87 -3.63 -10.56
C ARG A 66 -6.22 -3.43 -9.08
N PRO A 67 -6.25 -2.18 -8.58
CA PRO A 67 -6.69 -1.89 -7.22
C PRO A 67 -8.07 -2.48 -6.91
N TYR A 68 -8.19 -3.09 -5.73
CA TYR A 68 -9.44 -3.63 -5.21
C TYR A 68 -9.62 -3.26 -3.74
N ARG A 69 -10.79 -3.61 -3.17
CA ARG A 69 -11.08 -3.42 -1.74
C ARG A 69 -11.28 -4.76 -1.08
N TYR A 70 -10.66 -4.95 0.09
CA TYR A 70 -10.64 -6.23 0.79
C TYR A 70 -10.69 -6.03 2.30
N LEU A 71 -11.26 -6.98 3.03
CA LEU A 71 -11.32 -6.94 4.49
C LEU A 71 -10.00 -7.45 5.08
N LEU A 72 -9.52 -6.80 6.14
CA LEU A 72 -8.28 -7.20 6.82
C LEU A 72 -8.33 -8.63 7.36
N LYS A 73 -9.49 -9.10 7.84
CA LYS A 73 -9.69 -10.45 8.37
C LYS A 73 -9.44 -11.57 7.34
N TYR A 74 -9.42 -11.25 6.05
CA TYR A 74 -9.19 -12.21 4.99
C TYR A 74 -7.74 -12.21 4.48
N MET A 75 -6.84 -11.42 5.10
CA MET A 75 -5.42 -11.48 4.78
C MET A 75 -4.87 -12.88 5.06
N THR A 76 -4.06 -13.39 4.14
CA THR A 76 -3.32 -14.65 4.32
C THR A 76 -1.92 -14.40 4.89
N ALA A 77 -1.17 -15.48 5.14
CA ALA A 77 0.24 -15.36 5.52
C ALA A 77 1.08 -14.77 4.38
N GLU A 78 0.78 -15.14 3.13
CA GLU A 78 1.43 -14.62 1.93
C GLU A 78 1.20 -13.11 1.79
N ASP A 79 0.00 -12.64 2.12
CA ASP A 79 -0.31 -11.21 2.15
C ASP A 79 0.54 -10.43 3.15
N LEU A 80 0.79 -11.01 4.33
CA LEU A 80 1.63 -10.40 5.37
C LEU A 80 3.09 -10.34 4.94
N ILE A 81 3.58 -11.40 4.28
CA ILE A 81 4.91 -11.44 3.67
C ILE A 81 5.01 -10.36 2.58
N ALA A 82 4.03 -10.26 1.68
CA ALA A 82 3.99 -9.25 0.63
C ALA A 82 3.87 -7.82 1.17
N GLU A 83 3.27 -7.60 2.34
CA GLU A 83 3.27 -6.31 3.03
C GLU A 83 4.67 -5.93 3.56
N GLY A 84 5.68 -6.78 3.41
CA GLY A 84 7.06 -6.55 3.86
C GLY A 84 7.50 -7.50 4.97
N GLY A 85 6.65 -8.44 5.40
CA GLY A 85 7.00 -9.46 6.39
C GLY A 85 7.23 -8.93 7.80
N MET A 86 6.68 -7.75 8.12
CA MET A 86 6.82 -7.12 9.45
C MET A 86 5.94 -7.76 10.52
N CYS A 87 4.87 -8.45 10.10
CA CYS A 87 3.88 -9.05 10.99
C CYS A 87 3.73 -10.52 10.61
N SER A 88 3.64 -11.38 11.62
CA SER A 88 3.37 -12.81 11.45
C SER A 88 1.88 -13.13 11.52
N THR A 89 1.08 -12.23 12.09
CA THR A 89 -0.36 -12.41 12.29
C THR A 89 -1.19 -11.22 11.82
N ILE A 90 -2.47 -11.46 11.50
CA ILE A 90 -3.44 -10.40 11.17
C ILE A 90 -3.61 -9.44 12.35
N LYS A 91 -3.53 -9.95 13.59
CA LYS A 91 -3.63 -9.15 14.81
C LYS A 91 -2.51 -8.11 14.89
N GLU A 92 -1.26 -8.54 14.74
CA GLU A 92 -0.10 -7.65 14.71
C GLU A 92 -0.22 -6.62 13.58
N PHE A 93 -0.67 -7.04 12.40
CA PHE A 93 -0.87 -6.13 11.29
C PHE A 93 -1.93 -5.07 11.61
N CYS A 94 -3.07 -5.48 12.20
CA CYS A 94 -4.14 -4.59 12.65
C CYS A 94 -3.65 -3.56 13.68
N GLU A 95 -2.82 -3.99 14.64
CA GLU A 95 -2.17 -3.11 15.62
C GLU A 95 -1.21 -2.12 14.95
N LEU A 96 -0.39 -2.57 14.00
CA LEU A 96 0.52 -1.73 13.23
C LEU A 96 -0.21 -0.63 12.44
N VAL A 97 -1.32 -0.99 11.78
CA VAL A 97 -2.10 -0.05 10.95
C VAL A 97 -3.14 0.75 11.74
N GLY A 98 -3.48 0.33 12.96
CA GLY A 98 -4.48 0.99 13.82
C GLY A 98 -5.92 0.76 13.36
N PHE A 99 -6.24 -0.42 12.82
CA PHE A 99 -7.59 -0.77 12.34
C PHE A 99 -8.01 -2.16 12.81
N THR A 100 -9.31 -2.44 12.81
CA THR A 100 -9.84 -3.77 13.19
C THR A 100 -9.90 -4.73 11.99
N PRO A 101 -9.94 -6.06 12.20
CA PRO A 101 -10.02 -7.05 11.11
C PRO A 101 -11.23 -6.86 10.16
N GLU A 102 -12.32 -6.26 10.63
CA GLU A 102 -13.53 -5.98 9.85
C GLU A 102 -13.37 -4.76 8.93
N LYS A 103 -12.25 -4.04 9.04
CA LYS A 103 -12.01 -2.86 8.23
C LYS A 103 -11.72 -3.24 6.79
N GLN A 104 -12.45 -2.63 5.86
CA GLN A 104 -12.17 -2.71 4.43
C GLN A 104 -11.08 -1.70 4.02
N MET A 105 -9.98 -2.20 3.48
CA MET A 105 -8.87 -1.41 2.94
C MET A 105 -8.87 -1.46 1.41
N THR A 106 -8.30 -0.43 0.77
CA THR A 106 -7.86 -0.51 -0.62
C THR A 106 -6.54 -1.26 -0.67
N VAL A 107 -6.46 -2.28 -1.52
CA VAL A 107 -5.25 -3.08 -1.75
C VAL A 107 -4.59 -2.61 -3.04
N ILE A 108 -3.30 -2.29 -2.97
CA ILE A 108 -2.47 -1.85 -4.09
C ILE A 108 -1.27 -2.78 -4.20
N TRP A 109 -1.22 -3.58 -5.26
CA TRP A 109 -0.05 -4.37 -5.64
C TRP A 109 0.87 -3.56 -6.54
N PHE A 110 2.17 -3.64 -6.27
CA PHE A 110 3.17 -2.90 -7.01
C PHE A 110 4.53 -3.61 -6.98
N LYS A 111 5.40 -3.19 -7.89
CA LYS A 111 6.84 -3.43 -7.82
C LYS A 111 7.58 -2.11 -7.70
N LYS A 112 8.67 -2.09 -6.93
CA LYS A 112 9.60 -0.96 -6.89
C LYS A 112 10.32 -0.84 -8.24
N LEU A 113 10.57 0.38 -8.68
CA LEU A 113 11.43 0.72 -9.83
C LEU A 113 12.80 1.21 -9.36
#